data_AF-A0A528DTP8-F1
#
_entry.id   AF-A0A528DTP8-F1
#
_cell.length_a   1.000
_cell.length_b   1.000
_cell.length_c   1.000
_cell.angle_alpha   90.00
_cell.angle_beta   90.00
_cell.angle_gamma   90.00
#
_symmetry.space_group_name_H-M   'P 1'
#
loop_
_entity.id
_entity.type
_entity.pdbx_description
1 polymer ?
#
loop_
_entity_poly.entity_id
_entity_poly.type
_entity_poly.pdbx_seq_one_letter_code
_entity_poly.pdbx_strand_id
1 'polypeptide(L)'
;MEVVNNPDFSFSINSRNIHIEPQVGFSETLLNALPHRLVKQSGRSMPKIHLPDTFRRPLNDNTPREKMVDTSLACDVLTHARSDSRDWRLVLAEDDDLVPALFVAEAWSKNHGGRTILIRKRKENRCLSLDGLLQELD
;
A
#
# COMPACT_ATOMS: atom_id res chain seq x y z
N MET A 1 -22.72 -2.38 15.56
CA MET A 1 -22.05 -3.65 15.20
C MET A 1 -20.64 -3.25 14.80
N GLU A 2 -19.65 -3.53 15.65
CA GLU A 2 -18.25 -3.24 15.34
C GLU A 2 -17.80 -4.18 14.23
N VAL A 3 -17.35 -3.60 13.12
CA VAL A 3 -16.68 -4.35 12.06
C VAL A 3 -15.30 -4.67 12.62
N VAL A 4 -15.14 -5.87 13.15
CA VAL A 4 -13.81 -6.38 13.52
C VAL A 4 -13.12 -6.80 12.22
N ASN A 5 -12.52 -5.84 11.53
CA ASN A 5 -11.50 -6.14 10.53
C ASN A 5 -10.29 -6.65 11.31
N ASN A 6 -10.16 -7.97 11.46
CA ASN A 6 -8.90 -8.54 11.88
C ASN A 6 -7.89 -8.26 10.76
N PRO A 7 -6.80 -7.53 11.04
CA PRO A 7 -5.83 -7.23 10.02
C PRO A 7 -5.13 -8.53 9.60
N ASP A 8 -4.90 -8.70 8.30
CA ASP A 8 -4.14 -9.84 7.76
C ASP A 8 -2.73 -9.90 8.36
N PHE A 9 -2.19 -8.75 8.77
CA PHE A 9 -0.89 -8.62 9.43
C PHE A 9 -1.04 -7.89 10.76
N SER A 10 -0.61 -8.54 11.85
CA SER A 10 -0.47 -7.92 13.17
C SER A 10 1.00 -7.74 13.49
N PHE A 11 1.42 -6.51 13.81
CA PHE A 11 2.79 -6.22 14.19
C PHE A 11 2.88 -5.87 15.67
N SER A 12 3.75 -6.56 16.41
CA SER A 12 4.24 -6.09 17.70
C SER A 12 5.55 -5.33 17.46
N ILE A 13 5.50 -4.01 17.36
CA ILE A 13 6.71 -3.23 17.10
C ILE A 13 7.43 -2.96 18.41
N ASN A 14 8.67 -3.43 18.47
CA ASN A 14 9.61 -3.05 19.52
C ASN A 14 10.98 -2.79 18.91
N SER A 15 11.04 -1.93 17.87
CA SER A 15 12.30 -1.58 17.24
C SER A 15 12.44 -0.06 17.10
N ARG A 16 13.62 0.45 17.43
CA ARG A 16 13.96 1.89 17.38
C ARG A 16 13.96 2.48 15.96
N ASN A 17 13.88 1.64 14.94
CA ASN A 17 14.11 2.02 13.53
C ASN A 17 12.85 1.89 12.67
N ILE A 18 11.71 1.48 13.24
CA ILE A 18 10.43 1.41 12.52
C ILE A 18 9.55 2.51 13.08
N HIS A 19 9.32 3.55 12.27
CA HIS A 19 8.37 4.61 12.57
C HIS A 19 7.06 4.30 11.85
N ILE A 20 6.01 3.96 12.59
CA ILE A 20 4.64 3.96 12.06
C ILE A 20 4.10 5.37 12.20
N GLU A 21 3.58 5.94 11.12
CA GLU A 21 2.78 7.16 11.15
C GLU A 21 1.29 6.75 11.25
N PRO A 22 0.69 6.75 12.47
CA PRO A 22 -0.67 6.29 12.66
C PRO A 22 -1.71 7.27 12.12
N GLN A 23 -1.30 8.49 11.75
CA GLN A 23 -2.19 9.54 11.26
C GLN A 23 -2.51 9.41 9.76
N VAL A 24 -1.85 8.52 9.02
CA VAL A 24 -2.22 8.24 7.63
C VAL A 24 -3.34 7.20 7.64
N GLY A 25 -4.58 7.67 7.63
CA GLY A 25 -5.74 6.81 7.44
C GLY A 25 -5.66 6.08 6.10
N PHE A 26 -6.04 4.80 6.08
CA PHE A 26 -6.21 4.05 4.85
C PHE A 26 -7.10 4.84 3.90
N SER A 27 -6.69 4.98 2.64
CA SER A 27 -7.47 5.59 1.55
C SER A 27 -7.71 7.10 1.59
N GLU A 28 -7.12 7.81 2.55
CA GLU A 28 -7.30 9.27 2.69
C GLU A 28 -6.33 10.09 1.82
N THR A 29 -5.15 9.55 1.51
CA THR A 29 -4.13 10.19 0.66
C THR A 29 -3.21 9.15 0.03
N LEU A 30 -2.81 9.34 -1.22
CA LEU A 30 -1.59 8.71 -1.74
C LEU A 30 -0.40 9.28 -0.98
N LEU A 31 0.47 8.43 -0.43
CA LEU A 31 1.64 8.84 0.35
C LEU A 31 2.51 9.84 -0.42
N ASN A 32 2.56 9.71 -1.75
CA ASN A 32 3.37 10.55 -2.62
C ASN A 32 2.56 11.61 -3.39
N ALA A 33 1.34 11.95 -2.94
CA ALA A 33 0.58 13.03 -3.55
C ALA A 33 1.31 14.37 -3.42
N LEU A 34 1.34 15.16 -4.50
CA LEU A 34 1.99 16.46 -4.50
C LEU A 34 1.29 17.44 -3.53
N PRO A 35 2.02 18.34 -2.82
CA PRO A 35 1.46 19.20 -1.78
C PRO A 35 0.28 20.10 -2.20
N HIS A 36 0.20 20.46 -3.48
CA HIS A 36 -0.92 21.25 -4.02
C HIS A 36 -2.25 20.46 -4.08
N ARG A 37 -2.22 19.16 -3.82
CA ARG A 37 -3.39 18.30 -3.63
C ARG A 37 -3.89 18.34 -2.19
N LEU A 38 -3.28 19.08 -1.26
CA LEU A 38 -3.80 19.31 0.07
C LEU A 38 -4.75 20.53 0.10
N VAL A 39 -5.93 20.43 0.73
CA VAL A 39 -6.81 21.55 1.08
C VAL A 39 -6.49 22.04 2.49
N LYS A 40 -6.52 23.36 2.70
CA LYS A 40 -6.57 23.91 4.05
C LYS A 40 -8.00 23.90 4.57
N GLN A 41 -8.31 23.08 5.57
CA GLN A 41 -9.59 23.08 6.27
C GLN A 41 -9.33 23.38 7.75
N SER A 42 -9.98 24.43 8.28
CA SER A 42 -9.86 24.84 9.69
C SER A 42 -8.41 25.00 10.19
N GLY A 43 -7.53 25.57 9.36
CA GLY A 43 -6.13 25.80 9.71
C GLY A 43 -5.20 24.58 9.62
N ARG A 44 -5.73 23.40 9.27
CA ARG A 44 -4.95 22.18 9.02
C ARG A 44 -4.89 21.88 7.52
N SER A 45 -3.74 21.44 7.03
CA SER A 45 -3.61 20.89 5.68
C SER A 45 -4.15 19.46 5.69
N MET A 46 -5.25 19.25 4.98
CA MET A 46 -5.91 17.96 4.80
C MET A 46 -5.78 17.54 3.33
N PRO A 47 -5.77 16.25 3.01
CA PRO A 47 -5.83 15.77 1.63
C PRO A 47 -7.08 16.30 0.91
N LYS A 48 -6.91 16.94 -0.26
CA LYS A 48 -7.99 17.02 -1.25
C LYS A 48 -7.94 15.69 -1.95
N ILE A 49 -9.09 15.05 -2.09
CA ILE A 49 -9.28 13.74 -2.74
C ILE A 49 -9.15 12.62 -1.71
N HIS A 50 -10.28 12.26 -1.11
CA HIS A 50 -10.60 10.84 -1.02
C HIS A 50 -10.42 10.30 -2.43
N LEU A 51 -9.58 9.30 -2.65
CA LEU A 51 -9.78 8.41 -3.80
C LEU A 51 -11.27 8.09 -3.78
N PRO A 52 -12.07 8.67 -4.69
CA PRO A 52 -13.47 8.84 -4.40
C PRO A 52 -14.06 7.46 -4.15
N ASP A 53 -14.80 7.34 -3.03
CA ASP A 53 -15.58 6.14 -2.79
C ASP A 53 -14.70 4.90 -2.50
N THR A 54 -13.52 5.08 -1.89
CA THR A 54 -12.61 3.98 -1.46
C THR A 54 -13.17 3.14 -0.33
N PHE A 55 -14.02 3.70 0.54
CA PHE A 55 -14.79 2.95 1.51
C PHE A 55 -16.27 3.22 1.27
N ARG A 56 -17.00 2.21 0.81
CA ARG A 56 -18.43 2.31 0.47
C ARG A 56 -19.23 1.48 1.44
N ARG A 57 -20.38 2.01 1.87
CA ARG A 57 -21.46 1.18 2.39
C ARG A 57 -22.56 1.18 1.32
N PRO A 58 -22.66 0.12 0.49
CA PRO A 58 -23.71 0.02 -0.50
C PRO A 58 -25.09 0.23 0.14
N LEU A 59 -25.97 0.99 -0.50
CA LEU A 59 -27.33 1.24 0.00
C LEU A 59 -28.17 -0.05 0.21
N ASN A 60 -27.83 -1.12 -0.53
CA ASN A 60 -28.56 -2.39 -0.53
C ASN A 60 -27.81 -3.54 0.16
N ASP A 61 -26.56 -3.31 0.57
CA ASP A 61 -25.69 -4.30 1.21
C ASP A 61 -24.90 -3.54 2.28
N ASN A 62 -25.29 -3.72 3.55
CA ASN A 62 -24.64 -3.04 4.68
C ASN A 62 -23.19 -3.50 4.91
N THR A 63 -22.66 -4.42 4.09
CA THR A 63 -21.27 -4.85 4.11
C THR A 63 -20.39 -3.72 3.58
N PRO A 64 -19.56 -3.10 4.42
CA PRO A 64 -18.63 -2.09 3.94
C PRO A 64 -17.66 -2.72 2.95
N ARG A 65 -17.35 -2.01 1.87
CA ARG A 65 -16.42 -2.46 0.84
C ARG A 65 -15.34 -1.42 0.61
N GLU A 66 -14.14 -1.92 0.45
CA GLU A 66 -13.00 -1.13 0.04
C GLU A 66 -12.87 -1.18 -1.49
N LYS A 67 -12.50 -0.06 -2.12
CA LYS A 67 -12.34 0.07 -3.56
C LYS A 67 -11.07 0.85 -3.86
N MET A 68 -10.31 0.48 -4.90
CA MET A 68 -9.08 1.17 -5.31
C MET A 68 -7.92 1.16 -4.30
N VAL A 69 -7.98 0.34 -3.24
CA VAL A 69 -6.88 0.21 -2.29
C VAL A 69 -5.62 -0.31 -3.00
N ASP A 70 -5.74 -1.36 -3.82
CA ASP A 70 -4.61 -1.92 -4.57
C ASP A 70 -4.06 -0.91 -5.58
N THR A 71 -4.94 -0.16 -6.25
CA THR A 71 -4.53 0.91 -7.18
C THR A 71 -3.76 2.01 -6.45
N SER A 72 -4.19 2.39 -5.25
CA SER A 72 -3.53 3.41 -4.46
C SER A 72 -2.14 2.96 -4.01
N LEU A 73 -2.05 1.73 -3.52
CA LEU A 73 -0.81 1.11 -3.08
C LEU A 73 0.16 0.94 -4.26
N ALA A 74 -0.32 0.49 -5.42
CA ALA A 74 0.46 0.41 -6.65
C ALA A 74 1.03 1.80 -7.04
N CYS A 75 0.22 2.85 -7.02
CA CYS A 75 0.67 4.21 -7.32
C CYS A 75 1.77 4.68 -6.38
N ASP A 76 1.64 4.40 -5.07
CA ASP A 76 2.63 4.79 -4.08
C ASP A 76 3.94 4.03 -4.23
N VAL A 77 3.89 2.70 -4.44
CA VAL A 77 5.05 1.86 -4.70
C VAL A 77 5.82 2.35 -5.92
N LEU A 78 5.12 2.62 -7.02
CA LEU A 78 5.72 3.10 -8.26
C LEU A 78 6.34 4.48 -8.07
N THR A 79 5.59 5.43 -7.51
CA THR A 79 6.10 6.80 -7.31
C THR A 79 7.34 6.79 -6.43
N HIS A 80 7.33 6.01 -5.35
CA HIS A 80 8.50 5.83 -4.50
C HIS A 80 9.66 5.17 -5.26
N ALA A 81 9.42 4.12 -6.07
CA ALA A 81 10.45 3.46 -6.88
C ALA A 81 11.15 4.39 -7.86
N ARG A 82 10.40 5.36 -8.39
CA ARG A 82 10.94 6.37 -9.30
C ARG A 82 11.75 7.45 -8.58
N SER A 83 11.25 7.93 -7.45
CA SER A 83 11.87 9.05 -6.71
C SER A 83 13.10 8.62 -5.92
N ASP A 84 13.03 7.45 -5.26
CA ASP A 84 14.00 7.00 -4.27
C ASP A 84 14.55 5.62 -4.65
N SER A 85 15.11 5.51 -5.87
CA SER A 85 15.43 4.22 -6.52
C SER A 85 16.45 3.33 -5.77
N ARG A 86 17.11 3.83 -4.74
CA ARG A 86 18.06 3.07 -3.90
C ARG A 86 17.40 2.37 -2.70
N ASP A 87 16.18 2.77 -2.37
CA ASP A 87 15.52 2.32 -1.15
C ASP A 87 14.91 0.93 -1.32
N TRP A 88 14.68 0.27 -0.19
CA TRP A 88 13.98 -1.00 -0.14
C TRP A 88 12.49 -0.77 0.10
N ARG A 89 11.65 -1.49 -0.64
CA ARG A 89 10.20 -1.47 -0.54
C ARG A 89 9.74 -2.85 -0.10
N LEU A 90 9.14 -2.93 1.08
CA LEU A 90 8.49 -4.13 1.59
C LEU A 90 6.98 -3.90 1.51
N VAL A 91 6.31 -4.64 0.64
CA VAL A 91 4.87 -4.52 0.40
C VAL A 91 4.20 -5.73 1.02
N LEU A 92 3.35 -5.52 2.02
CA LEU A 92 2.57 -6.59 2.64
C LEU A 92 1.19 -6.64 2.02
N ALA A 93 0.90 -7.71 1.28
CA ALA A 93 -0.39 -7.88 0.63
C ALA A 93 -0.64 -9.35 0.28
N GLU A 94 -1.90 -9.78 0.34
CA GLU A 94 -2.29 -11.11 -0.13
C GLU A 94 -2.71 -11.11 -1.60
N ASP A 95 -3.09 -9.97 -2.19
CA ASP A 95 -3.61 -9.90 -3.57
C ASP A 95 -2.49 -9.93 -4.63
N ASP A 96 -2.72 -10.66 -5.74
CA ASP A 96 -1.83 -10.69 -6.91
C ASP A 96 -1.94 -9.43 -7.79
N ASP A 97 -3.00 -8.62 -7.62
CA ASP A 97 -3.24 -7.41 -8.42
C ASP A 97 -2.10 -6.38 -8.31
N LEU A 98 -1.26 -6.47 -7.26
CA LEU A 98 -0.08 -5.62 -7.08
C LEU A 98 1.15 -6.10 -7.84
N VAL A 99 1.21 -7.38 -8.25
CA VAL A 99 2.38 -7.98 -8.90
C VAL A 99 2.87 -7.17 -10.12
N PRO A 100 2.00 -6.70 -11.03
CA PRO A 100 2.44 -5.87 -12.15
C PRO A 100 3.15 -4.59 -11.71
N ALA A 101 2.67 -3.94 -10.64
CA ALA A 101 3.31 -2.74 -10.10
C ALA A 101 4.68 -3.04 -9.48
N LEU A 102 4.82 -4.20 -8.83
CA LEU A 102 6.09 -4.64 -8.25
C LEU A 102 7.16 -4.91 -9.32
N PHE A 103 6.78 -5.54 -10.44
CA PHE A 103 7.69 -5.74 -11.59
C PHE A 103 8.21 -4.41 -12.15
N VAL A 104 7.33 -3.43 -12.32
CA VAL A 104 7.73 -2.10 -12.81
C VAL A 104 8.61 -1.39 -11.78
N ALA A 105 8.28 -1.47 -10.49
CA ALA A 105 9.10 -0.91 -9.42
C ALA A 105 10.50 -1.53 -9.36
N GLU A 106 10.61 -2.87 -9.49
CA GLU A 106 11.90 -3.56 -9.59
C GLU A 106 12.72 -3.02 -10.76
N ALA A 107 12.12 -2.91 -11.95
CA ALA A 107 12.80 -2.41 -13.13
C ALA A 107 13.36 -0.99 -12.94
N TRP A 108 12.66 -0.13 -12.19
CA TRP A 108 13.12 1.22 -11.88
C TRP A 108 14.25 1.26 -10.84
N SER A 109 14.26 0.37 -9.86
CA SER A 109 15.21 0.41 -8.74
C SER A 109 16.44 -0.50 -8.90
N LYS A 110 16.35 -1.60 -9.67
CA LYS A 110 17.36 -2.67 -9.71
C LYS A 110 18.78 -2.19 -10.01
N ASN A 111 18.91 -1.28 -10.98
CA ASN A 111 20.23 -0.75 -11.37
C ASN A 111 20.80 0.28 -10.37
N HIS A 112 20.00 0.71 -9.40
CA HIS A 112 20.36 1.70 -8.39
C HIS A 112 20.59 1.07 -7.01
N GLY A 113 20.46 -0.25 -6.88
CA GLY A 113 20.66 -0.98 -5.62
C GLY A 113 19.41 -1.07 -4.73
N GLY A 114 18.29 -0.46 -5.14
CA GLY A 114 17.01 -0.59 -4.44
C GLY A 114 16.34 -1.93 -4.73
N ARG A 115 15.48 -2.35 -3.80
CA ARG A 115 14.75 -3.62 -3.88
C ARG A 115 13.27 -3.40 -3.65
N THR A 116 12.46 -4.30 -4.20
CA THR A 116 11.02 -4.36 -4.00
C THR A 116 10.67 -5.80 -3.66
N ILE A 117 9.96 -6.03 -2.55
CA ILE A 117 9.63 -7.36 -2.05
C ILE A 117 8.16 -7.36 -1.62
N LEU A 118 7.37 -8.27 -2.17
CA LEU A 118 6.06 -8.68 -1.70
C LEU A 118 6.22 -9.66 -0.54
N ILE A 119 5.57 -9.38 0.57
CA ILE A 119 5.46 -10.27 1.71
C ILE A 119 4.00 -10.70 1.81
N ARG A 120 3.75 -12.01 1.82
CA ARG A 120 2.41 -12.59 1.94
C ARG A 120 2.42 -13.87 2.76
N LYS A 121 1.25 -14.29 3.24
CA LYS A 121 1.04 -15.55 3.98
C LYS A 121 0.63 -16.69 3.07
N ARG A 122 -0.13 -16.45 2.00
CA ARG A 122 -0.53 -17.55 1.11
C ARG A 122 0.68 -18.16 0.38
N LYS A 123 0.69 -19.49 0.30
CA LYS A 123 1.75 -20.29 -0.34
C LYS A 123 1.43 -20.72 -1.77
N GLU A 124 0.24 -20.41 -2.28
CA GLU A 124 -0.17 -20.80 -3.63
C GLU A 124 0.25 -19.74 -4.65
N ASN A 125 1.12 -20.14 -5.59
CA ASN A 125 1.45 -19.38 -6.79
C ASN A 125 1.06 -20.19 -8.01
N ARG A 126 0.04 -19.75 -8.76
CA ARG A 126 -0.52 -20.58 -9.84
C ARG A 126 0.00 -20.23 -11.25
N CYS A 127 0.57 -19.04 -11.48
CA CYS A 127 0.73 -18.55 -12.87
C CYS A 127 2.00 -17.75 -13.22
N LEU A 128 2.79 -17.19 -12.28
CA LEU A 128 3.92 -16.29 -12.58
C LEU A 128 5.13 -16.56 -11.66
N SER A 129 6.36 -16.46 -12.20
CA SER A 129 7.58 -16.48 -11.37
C SER A 129 7.67 -15.15 -10.61
N LEU A 130 7.78 -15.26 -9.29
CA LEU A 130 7.98 -14.13 -8.36
C LEU A 130 9.37 -14.21 -7.71
N ASP A 131 10.35 -14.80 -8.41
CA ASP A 131 11.69 -15.04 -7.88
C ASP A 131 12.38 -13.74 -7.45
N GLY A 132 12.84 -13.70 -6.20
CA GLY A 132 13.49 -12.52 -5.61
C GLY A 132 12.55 -11.35 -5.29
N LEU A 133 11.27 -11.46 -5.64
CA LEU A 133 10.22 -10.49 -5.35
C LEU A 133 9.27 -10.96 -4.27
N LEU A 134 9.13 -12.27 -4.04
CA LEU A 134 8.21 -12.81 -3.05
C LEU A 134 8.95 -13.36 -1.83
N GLN A 135 8.47 -12.97 -0.65
CA GLN A 135 8.77 -13.57 0.63
C GLN A 135 7.48 -14.12 1.24
N GLU A 136 7.39 -15.43 1.39
CA GLU A 136 6.26 -16.06 2.09
C GLU A 136 6.58 -16.15 3.58
N LEU A 137 5.56 -15.88 4.40
CA LEU A 137 5.60 -16.10 5.85
C LEU A 137 5.07 -17.50 6.17
N ASP A 138 5.62 -18.11 7.22
CA ASP A 138 5.15 -19.39 7.74
C ASP A 138 3.87 -19.27 8.59
#